data_AF-G4RJI3-F1
#
_entry.id   AF-G4RJI3-F1
#
_cell.length_a   1.000
_cell.length_b   1.000
_cell.length_c   1.000
_cell.angle_alpha   90.00
_cell.angle_beta   90.00
_cell.angle_gamma   90.00
#
_symmetry.space_group_name_H-M   'P 1'
#
loop_
_entity.id
_entity.type
_entity.pdbx_description
1 polymer ?
#
loop_
_entity_poly.entity_id
_entity_poly.type
_entity_poly.pdbx_seq_one_letter_code
_entity_poly.pdbx_strand_id
1 'polypeptide(L)'
;MGSGSSSMFRMDDGISPRDLKIDMLRDGLRGIRGRFQDCVAKGKKKEVCYAVAANELVSMFGSLLPYVAHDPELRYFLLRGSDGQLLVYDADRDVYKIVDFVEAVQRLLA
;
A
#
# COMPACT_ATOMS: atom_id res chain seq x y z
N MET A 1 -21.72 18.39 -6.76
CA MET A 1 -20.37 18.29 -7.37
C MET A 1 -19.36 18.55 -6.28
N GLY A 2 -18.90 17.49 -5.59
CA GLY A 2 -17.99 17.62 -4.45
C GLY A 2 -16.55 17.69 -4.93
N SER A 3 -15.83 18.72 -4.52
CA SER A 3 -14.40 18.91 -4.71
C SER A 3 -13.63 17.74 -4.11
N GLY A 4 -13.14 16.82 -4.95
CA GLY A 4 -12.19 15.79 -4.54
C GLY A 4 -10.88 16.45 -4.15
N SER A 5 -10.71 16.76 -2.86
CA SER A 5 -9.40 17.11 -2.32
C SER A 5 -8.54 15.85 -2.43
N SER A 6 -7.72 15.78 -3.49
CA SER A 6 -6.72 14.72 -3.66
C SER A 6 -5.74 14.81 -2.50
N SER A 7 -5.99 14.04 -1.46
CA SER A 7 -5.11 13.99 -0.30
C SER A 7 -3.75 13.42 -0.71
N MET A 8 -2.68 14.08 -0.31
CA MET A 8 -1.30 13.68 -0.60
C MET A 8 -0.73 12.87 0.57
N PHE A 9 0.10 11.89 0.27
CA PHE A 9 0.88 11.14 1.23
C PHE A 9 2.36 11.27 0.88
N ARG A 10 3.13 11.85 1.80
CA ARG A 10 4.55 12.11 1.60
C ARG A 10 5.36 10.90 2.06
N MET A 11 6.17 10.35 1.18
CA MET A 11 7.13 9.29 1.51
C MET A 11 8.54 9.77 1.21
N ASP A 12 9.54 9.24 1.91
CA ASP A 12 10.92 9.65 1.74
C ASP A 12 11.85 8.42 1.78
N ASP A 13 12.68 8.30 0.76
CA ASP A 13 13.71 7.25 0.66
C ASP A 13 15.08 7.69 1.18
N GLY A 14 15.20 8.92 1.69
CA GLY A 14 16.43 9.54 2.18
C GLY A 14 17.22 10.27 1.09
N ILE A 15 16.76 10.24 -0.16
CA ILE A 15 17.34 11.02 -1.27
C ILE A 15 16.42 12.20 -1.58
N SER A 16 15.14 11.94 -1.80
CA SER A 16 14.16 12.98 -2.10
C SER A 16 12.75 12.58 -1.67
N PRO A 17 12.08 13.41 -0.83
CA PRO A 17 10.69 13.20 -0.50
C PRO A 17 9.79 13.27 -1.73
N ARG A 18 8.82 12.37 -1.82
CA ARG A 18 7.82 12.30 -2.88
C ARG A 18 6.43 12.41 -2.27
N ASP A 19 5.66 13.36 -2.79
CA ASP A 19 4.25 13.49 -2.47
C ASP A 19 3.44 12.63 -3.45
N LEU A 20 2.80 11.58 -2.94
CA LEU A 20 2.02 10.63 -3.70
C LEU A 20 0.52 10.90 -3.50
N LYS A 21 -0.26 10.91 -4.58
CA LYS A 21 -1.72 11.04 -4.47
C LYS A 21 -2.29 9.76 -3.87
N ILE A 22 -3.04 9.89 -2.78
CA ILE A 22 -3.61 8.73 -2.09
C ILE A 22 -4.56 7.94 -2.99
N ASP A 23 -5.33 8.60 -3.84
CA ASP A 23 -6.22 7.89 -4.77
C ASP A 23 -5.44 7.04 -5.77
N MET A 24 -4.31 7.54 -6.29
CA MET A 24 -3.42 6.75 -7.15
C MET A 24 -2.76 5.59 -6.39
N LEU A 25 -2.39 5.80 -5.12
CA LEU A 25 -1.89 4.73 -4.27
C LEU A 25 -2.93 3.63 -4.08
N ARG A 26 -4.16 4.00 -3.72
CA ARG A 26 -5.27 3.06 -3.52
C ARG A 26 -5.57 2.28 -4.79
N ASP A 27 -5.71 2.97 -5.92
CA ASP A 27 -6.00 2.32 -7.21
C ASP A 27 -4.89 1.34 -7.60
N GLY A 28 -3.61 1.72 -7.42
CA GLY A 28 -2.47 0.85 -7.68
C GLY A 28 -2.46 -0.39 -6.79
N LEU A 29 -2.56 -0.22 -5.47
CA LEU A 29 -2.54 -1.33 -4.50
C LEU A 29 -3.75 -2.27 -4.67
N ARG A 30 -4.95 -1.72 -4.90
CA ARG A 30 -6.14 -2.50 -5.21
C ARG A 30 -5.99 -3.28 -6.51
N GLY A 31 -5.35 -2.70 -7.52
CA GLY A 31 -5.02 -3.38 -8.77
C GLY A 31 -4.08 -4.57 -8.56
N ILE A 32 -3.06 -4.41 -7.72
CA ILE A 32 -2.12 -5.48 -7.35
C ILE A 32 -2.86 -6.64 -6.66
N ARG A 33 -3.73 -6.33 -5.69
CA ARG A 33 -4.60 -7.31 -5.03
C ARG A 33 -5.52 -8.03 -6.03
N GLY A 34 -6.16 -7.30 -6.93
CA GLY A 34 -7.02 -7.86 -7.97
C GLY A 34 -6.27 -8.87 -8.86
N ARG A 35 -5.04 -8.55 -9.26
CA ARG A 35 -4.21 -9.48 -10.06
C ARG A 35 -3.83 -10.74 -9.30
N PHE A 36 -3.54 -10.63 -8.00
CA PHE A 36 -3.33 -11.79 -7.14
C PHE A 36 -4.58 -12.68 -7.11
N GLN A 37 -5.75 -12.09 -6.85
CA GLN A 37 -7.03 -12.79 -6.79
C GLN A 37 -7.38 -13.47 -8.12
N ASP A 38 -7.22 -12.77 -9.24
CA ASP A 38 -7.45 -13.31 -10.59
C ASP A 38 -6.53 -14.49 -10.90
N CYS A 39 -5.28 -14.42 -10.47
CA CYS A 39 -4.32 -15.50 -10.64
C CYS A 39 -4.72 -16.74 -9.83
N VAL A 40 -5.13 -16.56 -8.58
CA VAL A 40 -5.60 -17.65 -7.70
C VAL A 40 -6.90 -18.25 -8.24
N ALA A 41 -7.84 -17.43 -8.72
CA ALA A 41 -9.09 -17.87 -9.32
C ALA A 41 -8.88 -18.74 -10.57
N LYS A 42 -7.76 -18.55 -11.28
CA LYS A 42 -7.31 -19.40 -12.40
C LYS A 42 -6.65 -20.72 -11.96
N GLY A 43 -6.68 -21.04 -10.66
CA GLY A 43 -6.18 -22.30 -10.10
C GLY A 43 -4.66 -22.37 -9.92
N LYS A 44 -3.94 -21.24 -10.02
CA LYS A 44 -2.49 -21.21 -9.79
C LYS A 44 -2.16 -21.23 -8.30
N LYS A 45 -0.96 -21.72 -7.96
CA LYS A 45 -0.45 -21.71 -6.59
C LYS A 45 -0.23 -20.27 -6.10
N LYS A 46 -0.48 -20.01 -4.80
CA LYS A 46 -0.42 -18.66 -4.21
C LYS A 46 0.96 -18.02 -4.35
N GLU A 47 2.03 -18.79 -4.24
CA GLU A 47 3.41 -18.29 -4.33
C GLU A 47 3.73 -17.76 -5.74
N VAL A 48 3.20 -18.43 -6.77
CA VAL A 48 3.31 -17.97 -8.17
C VAL A 48 2.51 -16.69 -8.37
N CYS A 49 1.30 -16.62 -7.81
CA CYS A 49 0.45 -15.43 -7.92
C CYS A 49 1.04 -14.24 -7.18
N TYR A 50 1.63 -14.47 -6.01
CA TYR A 50 2.38 -13.48 -5.26
C TYR A 50 3.53 -12.93 -6.11
N ALA A 51 4.38 -13.79 -6.69
CA ALA A 51 5.52 -13.34 -7.48
C ALA A 51 5.11 -12.47 -8.67
N VAL A 52 4.00 -12.81 -9.34
CA VAL A 52 3.45 -12.01 -10.45
C VAL A 52 2.97 -10.65 -9.98
N ALA A 53 2.18 -10.60 -8.91
CA ALA A 53 1.58 -9.36 -8.42
C ALA A 53 2.62 -8.46 -7.71
N ALA A 54 3.56 -9.03 -6.96
CA ALA A 54 4.58 -8.28 -6.22
C ALA A 54 5.55 -7.52 -7.15
N ASN A 55 5.74 -7.96 -8.39
CA ASN A 55 6.56 -7.24 -9.37
C ASN A 55 6.02 -5.83 -9.69
N GLU A 56 4.72 -5.61 -9.50
CA GLU A 56 4.12 -4.28 -9.68
C GLU A 56 4.42 -3.32 -8.54
N LEU A 57 4.68 -3.83 -7.32
CA LEU A 57 5.14 -2.99 -6.22
C LEU A 57 6.49 -2.34 -6.56
N VAL A 58 7.38 -3.09 -7.23
CA VAL A 58 8.68 -2.56 -7.69
C VAL A 58 8.45 -1.44 -8.70
N SER A 59 7.54 -1.64 -9.66
CA SER A 59 7.23 -0.66 -10.70
C SER A 59 6.57 0.60 -10.11
N MET A 60 5.74 0.44 -9.09
CA MET A 60 4.99 1.51 -8.46
C MET A 60 5.84 2.36 -7.51
N PHE A 61 6.68 1.73 -6.69
CA PHE A 61 7.40 2.41 -5.62
C PHE A 61 8.88 2.64 -5.93
N GLY A 62 9.52 1.82 -6.77
CA GLY A 62 10.96 1.92 -7.04
C GLY A 62 11.77 1.93 -5.75
N SER A 63 12.56 2.98 -5.52
CA SER A 63 13.34 3.16 -4.29
C SER A 63 12.52 3.35 -3.01
N LEU A 64 11.21 3.63 -3.10
CA LEU A 64 10.33 3.65 -1.91
C LEU A 64 9.89 2.26 -1.44
N LEU A 65 10.14 1.20 -2.22
CA LEU A 65 9.68 -0.15 -1.90
C LEU A 65 10.10 -0.64 -0.50
N PRO A 66 11.30 -0.34 0.03
CA PRO A 66 11.67 -0.73 1.40
C PRO A 66 10.76 -0.15 2.49
N TYR A 67 9.97 0.88 2.17
CA TYR A 67 9.03 1.55 3.06
C TYR A 67 7.58 1.08 2.86
N VAL A 68 7.39 -0.01 2.10
CA VAL A 68 6.09 -0.64 1.86
C VAL A 68 6.13 -2.05 2.43
N ALA A 69 5.35 -2.28 3.49
CA ALA A 69 5.10 -3.60 4.04
C ALA A 69 3.73 -4.10 3.57
N HIS A 70 3.61 -5.41 3.37
CA HIS A 70 2.36 -6.05 3.00
C HIS A 70 2.31 -7.49 3.52
N ASP A 71 1.10 -8.06 3.59
CA ASP A 71 0.94 -9.48 3.88
C ASP A 71 1.18 -10.35 2.63
N PRO A 72 1.34 -11.68 2.78
CA PRO A 72 1.60 -12.58 1.65
C PRO A 72 0.47 -12.64 0.60
N GLU A 73 -0.76 -12.26 0.96
CA GLU A 73 -1.89 -12.23 0.03
C GLU A 73 -2.11 -10.85 -0.61
N LEU A 74 -1.24 -9.88 -0.31
CA LEU A 74 -1.31 -8.52 -0.85
C LEU A 74 -2.67 -7.86 -0.58
N ARG A 75 -3.28 -8.15 0.57
CA ARG A 75 -4.55 -7.57 1.02
C ARG A 75 -4.30 -6.33 1.87
N TYR A 76 -3.39 -6.43 2.83
CA TYR A 76 -3.08 -5.38 3.77
C TYR A 76 -1.74 -4.75 3.40
N PHE A 77 -1.71 -3.42 3.35
CA PHE A 77 -0.51 -2.64 3.07
C PHE A 77 -0.26 -1.62 4.17
N LEU A 78 1.01 -1.42 4.49
CA LEU A 78 1.50 -0.37 5.39
C LEU A 78 2.62 0.38 4.67
N LEU A 79 2.37 1.66 4.39
CA LEU A 79 3.33 2.54 3.75
C LEU A 79 3.87 3.50 4.82
N ARG A 80 5.18 3.54 4.98
CA ARG A 80 5.85 4.50 5.87
C ARG A 80 6.06 5.82 5.13
N GLY A 81 5.45 6.87 5.68
CA GLY A 81 5.60 8.24 5.20
C GLY A 81 6.74 8.98 5.89
N SER A 82 6.91 10.25 5.53
CA SER A 82 7.78 11.16 6.27
C SER A 82 7.20 11.46 7.66
N ASP A 83 8.04 11.99 8.56
CA ASP A 83 7.60 12.54 9.85
C ASP A 83 6.86 11.55 10.77
N GLY A 84 7.12 10.24 10.58
CA GLY A 84 6.55 9.18 11.42
C GLY A 84 5.11 8.80 11.08
N GLN A 85 4.55 9.29 9.97
CA GLN A 85 3.23 8.88 9.49
C GLN A 85 3.25 7.50 8.86
N LEU A 86 2.16 6.75 9.06
CA LEU A 86 1.90 5.45 8.47
C LEU A 86 0.55 5.50 7.74
N LEU A 87 0.55 5.16 6.46
CA LEU A 87 -0.69 4.88 5.72
C LEU A 87 -0.94 3.38 5.79
N VAL A 88 -2.04 2.99 6.44
CA VAL A 88 -2.51 1.61 6.50
C VAL A 88 -3.70 1.43 5.55
N TYR A 89 -3.70 0.36 4.78
CA TYR A 89 -4.69 0.13 3.72
C TYR A 89 -5.18 -1.34 3.71
N ASP A 90 -6.49 -1.53 3.62
CA ASP A 90 -7.14 -2.81 3.31
C ASP A 90 -7.67 -2.77 1.88
N ALA A 91 -7.03 -3.49 0.97
CA ALA A 91 -7.34 -3.50 -0.45
C ALA A 91 -8.67 -4.20 -0.78
N ASP A 92 -9.11 -5.15 0.04
CA ASP A 92 -10.39 -5.84 -0.18
C ASP A 92 -11.56 -4.93 0.20
N ARG A 93 -11.40 -4.11 1.24
CA ARG A 93 -12.42 -3.17 1.71
C ARG A 93 -12.31 -1.77 1.10
N ASP A 94 -11.20 -1.50 0.40
CA ASP A 94 -10.81 -0.20 -0.13
C ASP A 94 -10.90 0.93 0.91
N VAL A 95 -10.37 0.67 2.11
CA VAL A 95 -10.32 1.65 3.20
C VAL A 95 -8.88 1.89 3.62
N TYR A 96 -8.54 3.15 3.88
CA TYR A 96 -7.24 3.54 4.42
C TYR A 96 -7.39 4.42 5.67
N LYS A 97 -6.33 4.47 6.46
CA LYS A 97 -6.12 5.48 7.50
C LYS A 97 -4.69 5.98 7.44
N ILE A 98 -4.50 7.23 7.81
CA ILE A 98 -3.18 7.76 8.15
C ILE A 98 -3.15 7.90 9.68
N VAL A 99 -2.16 7.29 10.29
CA VAL A 99 -1.91 7.33 11.73
C VAL A 99 -0.45 7.69 11.96
N ASP A 100 -0.11 8.24 13.10
CA ASP A 100 1.30 8.33 13.50
C ASP A 100 1.79 6.98 14.07
N PHE A 101 3.11 6.81 14.15
CA PHE A 101 3.72 5.58 14.65
C PHE A 101 3.31 5.25 16.10
N VAL A 102 3.18 6.26 16.96
CA VAL A 102 2.84 6.06 18.39
C VAL A 102 1.40 5.59 18.50
N GLU A 103 0.49 6.24 17.80
CA GLU A 103 -0.92 5.87 17.69
C GLU A 103 -1.06 4.44 17.14
N ALA A 104 -0.31 4.08 16.09
CA ALA A 104 -0.35 2.74 15.53
C ALA A 104 0.08 1.68 16.55
N VAL A 105 1.18 1.90 17.27
CA VAL A 105 1.67 0.98 18.31
C VAL A 105 0.66 0.85 19.45
N GLN A 106 0.11 1.96 19.93
CA GLN A 106 -0.91 1.95 20.99
C GLN A 106 -2.15 1.18 20.59
N ARG A 107 -2.63 1.34 19.35
CA ARG A 107 -3.81 0.60 18.84
C ARG A 107 -3.57 -0.90 18.68
N LEU A 108 -2.32 -1.33 18.46
CA LEU A 108 -1.97 -2.74 18.28
C LEU A 108 -1.69 -3.48 19.59
N LEU A 109 -1.22 -2.76 20.62
CA LEU A 109 -0.89 -3.32 21.93
C LEU A 109 -2.03 -3.20 22.96
N ALA A 110 -3.09 -2.45 22.64
CA ALA A 110 -4.31 -2.33 23.46
C ALA A 110 -5.24 -3.53 23.27
#